data_AF-A0A1N7CMS2-F1
#
_entry.id   AF-A0A1N7CMS2-F1
#
_cell.length_a   1.000
_cell.length_b   1.000
_cell.length_c   1.000
_cell.angle_alpha   90.00
_cell.angle_beta   90.00
_cell.angle_gamma   90.00
#
_symmetry.space_group_name_H-M   'P 1'
#
loop_
_entity.id
_entity.type
_entity.pdbx_description
1 polymer ?
#
loop_
_entity_poly.entity_id
_entity_poly.type
_entity_poly.pdbx_seq_one_letter_code
_entity_poly.pdbx_strand_id
1 'polypeptide(L)'
;MTSPITYNFGQISDVATAIGTYQGHMDGALQDLYTQFTQLFAADWQGAAGQACDEARQKWNQGANEIKDALMRVGVKLGASADRMQQVDRAIAAGM
;
A
#
# COMPACT_ATOMS: atom_id res chain seq x y z
N MET A 1 17.00 19.98 28.26
CA MET A 1 17.33 20.17 26.84
C MET A 1 16.62 19.08 26.08
N THR A 2 15.57 19.41 25.33
CA THR A 2 14.88 18.44 24.48
C THR A 2 15.79 18.15 23.30
N SER A 3 16.33 16.93 23.18
CA SER A 3 17.16 16.55 22.04
C SER A 3 16.41 16.88 20.74
N PRO A 4 17.04 17.57 19.77
CA PRO A 4 16.42 17.77 18.48
C PRO A 4 16.14 16.40 17.89
N ILE A 5 14.87 16.14 17.56
CA ILE A 5 14.53 14.94 16.84
C ILE A 5 15.20 15.07 15.47
N THR A 6 16.27 14.32 15.23
CA THR A 6 16.96 14.32 13.94
C THR A 6 16.12 13.52 12.95
N TYR A 7 15.48 14.20 12.01
CA TYR A 7 14.69 13.56 10.96
C TYR A 7 15.55 13.28 9.73
N ASN A 8 15.55 12.03 9.26
CA ASN A 8 16.20 11.65 8.01
C ASN A 8 15.20 11.71 6.85
N PHE A 9 15.07 12.88 6.23
CA PHE A 9 14.15 13.10 5.11
C PHE A 9 14.43 12.20 3.90
N GLY A 10 15.69 11.81 3.69
CA GLY A 10 16.07 10.84 2.66
C GLY A 10 15.41 9.48 2.93
N GLN A 11 15.57 8.96 4.14
CA GLN A 11 14.94 7.69 4.54
C GLN A 11 13.41 7.72 4.48
N ILE A 12 12.77 8.85 4.80
CA ILE A 12 11.31 9.01 4.70
C ILE A 12 10.87 8.91 3.23
N SER A 13 11.60 9.59 2.32
CA SER A 13 11.36 9.52 0.87
C SER A 13 11.61 8.11 0.31
N ASP A 14 12.67 7.45 0.76
CA ASP A 14 13.03 6.09 0.36
C ASP A 14 11.94 5.10 0.77
N VAL A 15 11.43 5.20 2.00
CA VAL A 15 10.33 4.34 2.49
C VAL A 15 9.05 4.59 1.70
N ALA A 16 8.71 5.85 1.40
CA ALA A 16 7.53 6.15 0.57
C ALA A 16 7.65 5.53 -0.84
N THR A 17 8.84 5.61 -1.43
CA THR A 17 9.14 4.99 -2.73
C THR A 17 9.04 3.46 -2.64
N ALA A 18 9.60 2.85 -1.59
CA ALA A 18 9.53 1.42 -1.35
C ALA A 18 8.09 0.92 -1.19
N ILE A 19 7.23 1.69 -0.52
CA ILE A 19 5.79 1.40 -0.40
C ILE A 19 5.12 1.39 -1.78
N GLY A 20 5.41 2.38 -2.63
CA GLY A 20 4.88 2.44 -4.00
C GLY A 20 5.32 1.24 -4.84
N THR A 21 6.60 0.87 -4.78
CA THR A 21 7.13 -0.32 -5.45
C THR A 21 6.44 -1.60 -4.96
N TYR A 22 6.31 -1.76 -3.64
CA TYR A 22 5.64 -2.91 -3.04
C TYR A 22 4.17 -3.00 -3.47
N GLN A 23 3.48 -1.86 -3.58
CA GLN A 23 2.10 -1.79 -4.09
C GLN A 23 2.02 -2.31 -5.53
N GLY A 24 2.94 -1.89 -6.42
CA GLY A 24 2.98 -2.36 -7.80
C GLY A 24 3.27 -3.86 -7.92
N HIS A 25 4.19 -4.40 -7.11
CA HIS A 25 4.42 -5.85 -7.05
C HIS A 25 3.19 -6.62 -6.58
N MET A 26 2.48 -6.09 -5.58
CA MET A 26 1.26 -6.67 -5.07
C MET A 26 0.13 -6.66 -6.11
N ASP A 27 0.01 -5.59 -6.89
CA ASP A 27 -0.93 -5.51 -8.02
C ASP A 27 -0.67 -6.61 -9.06
N GLY A 28 0.59 -6.81 -9.43
CA GLY A 28 0.99 -7.88 -10.35
C GLY A 28 0.65 -9.27 -9.80
N ALA A 29 1.04 -9.55 -8.56
CA ALA A 29 0.77 -10.85 -7.92
C ALA A 29 -0.73 -11.16 -7.81
N LEU A 30 -1.56 -10.15 -7.52
CA LEU A 30 -3.01 -10.30 -7.49
C LEU A 30 -3.58 -10.57 -8.89
N GLN A 31 -3.09 -9.88 -9.91
CA GLN A 31 -3.53 -10.09 -11.28
C GLN A 31 -3.15 -11.48 -11.81
N ASP A 32 -1.95 -11.95 -11.47
CA ASP A 32 -1.51 -13.32 -11.78
C ASP A 32 -2.36 -14.36 -11.08
N LEU A 33 -2.64 -14.15 -9.78
CA LEU A 33 -3.54 -15.01 -9.01
C LEU A 33 -4.91 -15.07 -9.67
N TYR A 34 -5.52 -13.94 -10.02
CA TYR A 34 -6.82 -13.92 -10.70
C TYR A 34 -6.79 -14.63 -12.05
N THR A 35 -5.73 -14.45 -12.82
CA THR A 35 -5.58 -15.11 -14.13
C THR A 35 -5.53 -16.62 -13.97
N GLN A 36 -4.69 -17.12 -13.07
CA GLN A 36 -4.59 -18.56 -12.78
C GLN A 36 -5.91 -19.10 -12.23
N PHE A 37 -6.55 -18.34 -11.33
CA PHE A 37 -7.87 -18.67 -10.78
C PHE A 37 -8.87 -18.81 -11.95
N THR A 38 -9.09 -17.76 -12.75
CA THR A 38 -10.01 -17.78 -13.88
C THR A 38 -9.73 -18.90 -14.89
N GLN A 39 -8.45 -19.21 -15.18
CA GLN A 39 -8.08 -20.33 -16.03
C GLN A 39 -8.49 -21.68 -15.44
N LEU A 40 -8.30 -21.88 -14.13
CA LEU A 40 -8.77 -23.05 -13.40
C LEU A 40 -10.32 -23.17 -13.43
N PHE A 41 -11.04 -22.05 -13.31
CA PHE A 41 -12.52 -22.03 -13.27
C PHE A 41 -13.21 -22.06 -14.62
N ALA A 42 -12.54 -21.66 -15.71
CA ALA A 42 -13.10 -21.72 -17.06
C ALA A 42 -13.35 -23.16 -17.54
N ALA A 43 -12.76 -24.16 -16.87
CA ALA A 43 -12.81 -25.57 -17.24
C ALA A 43 -13.84 -26.40 -16.45
N ASP A 44 -15.07 -25.89 -16.28
CA ASP A 44 -16.25 -26.72 -15.93
C ASP A 44 -16.53 -27.02 -14.43
N TRP A 45 -16.62 -26.00 -13.57
CA TRP A 45 -17.10 -26.18 -12.18
C TRP A 45 -18.50 -25.57 -11.97
N GLN A 46 -19.54 -26.40 -12.12
CA GLN A 46 -20.94 -26.05 -11.80
C GLN A 46 -21.32 -26.57 -10.39
N GLY A 47 -22.27 -25.90 -9.73
CA GLY A 47 -22.77 -26.29 -8.40
C GLY A 47 -22.01 -25.67 -7.23
N ALA A 48 -22.01 -26.33 -6.07
CA ALA A 48 -21.46 -25.79 -4.81
C ALA A 48 -19.98 -25.40 -4.88
N ALA A 49 -19.20 -26.05 -5.74
CA ALA A 49 -17.80 -25.73 -5.96
C ALA A 49 -17.61 -24.36 -6.63
N GLY A 50 -18.49 -23.98 -7.58
CA GLY A 50 -18.48 -22.66 -8.20
C GLY A 50 -18.78 -21.54 -7.20
N GLN A 51 -19.77 -21.73 -6.32
CA GLN A 51 -20.10 -20.78 -5.25
C GLN A 51 -18.95 -20.58 -4.26
N ALA A 52 -18.32 -21.67 -3.81
CA ALA A 52 -17.17 -21.59 -2.90
C ALA A 52 -15.99 -20.81 -3.53
N CYS A 53 -15.79 -20.98 -4.84
CA CYS A 53 -14.76 -20.27 -5.59
C CYS A 53 -15.08 -18.80 -5.80
N ASP A 54 -16.34 -18.45 -6.06
CA ASP A 54 -16.78 -17.05 -6.10
C ASP A 54 -16.62 -16.35 -4.74
N GLU A 55 -16.98 -17.03 -3.64
CA GLU A 55 -16.73 -16.51 -2.30
C GLU A 55 -15.24 -16.31 -2.01
N ALA A 56 -14.41 -17.29 -2.37
CA ALA A 56 -12.96 -17.17 -2.23
C ALA A 56 -12.46 -15.96 -3.02
N ARG A 57 -12.88 -15.83 -4.29
CA ARG A 57 -12.54 -14.69 -5.15
C ARG A 57 -12.93 -13.35 -4.51
N GLN A 58 -14.11 -13.25 -3.91
CA GLN A 58 -14.57 -12.03 -3.23
C GLN A 58 -13.72 -11.69 -2.01
N LYS A 59 -13.44 -12.68 -1.14
CA LYS A 59 -12.61 -12.49 0.06
C LYS A 59 -11.19 -12.04 -0.31
N TRP A 60 -10.61 -12.64 -1.34
CA TRP A 60 -9.30 -12.23 -1.87
C TRP A 60 -9.32 -10.80 -2.40
N ASN A 61 -10.35 -10.40 -3.17
CA ASN A 61 -10.48 -9.03 -3.68
C ASN A 61 -10.57 -8.02 -2.53
N GLN A 62 -11.35 -8.37 -1.50
CA GLN A 62 -11.51 -7.50 -0.35
C GLN A 62 -10.20 -7.32 0.42
N GLY A 63 -9.52 -8.40 0.78
CA GLY A 63 -8.24 -8.32 1.50
C GLY A 63 -7.16 -7.59 0.71
N ALA A 64 -7.13 -7.78 -0.61
CA ALA A 64 -6.25 -7.03 -1.51
C ALA A 64 -6.48 -5.51 -1.43
N ASN A 65 -7.74 -5.08 -1.49
CA ASN A 65 -8.09 -3.66 -1.38
C ASN A 65 -7.74 -3.09 -0.01
N GLU A 66 -7.98 -3.84 1.07
CA GLU A 66 -7.65 -3.41 2.43
C GLU A 66 -6.15 -3.18 2.62
N ILE A 67 -5.31 -4.05 2.05
CA ILE A 67 -3.85 -3.89 2.11
C ILE A 67 -3.39 -2.68 1.29
N LYS A 68 -3.95 -2.48 0.09
CA LYS A 68 -3.67 -1.28 -0.72
C LYS A 68 -4.02 0.00 0.04
N ASP A 69 -5.19 0.04 0.64
CA ASP A 69 -5.64 1.17 1.44
C ASP A 69 -4.73 1.43 2.65
N ALA A 70 -4.26 0.37 3.31
CA ALA A 70 -3.30 0.50 4.40
C ALA A 70 -1.96 1.10 3.92
N LEU A 71 -1.42 0.61 2.81
CA LEU A 71 -0.18 1.09 2.21
C LEU A 71 -0.29 2.56 1.77
N MET A 72 -1.39 2.92 1.10
CA MET A 72 -1.66 4.31 0.72
C MET A 72 -1.73 5.23 1.95
N ARG A 73 -2.45 4.83 3.00
CA ARG A 73 -2.53 5.62 4.23
C ARG A 73 -1.17 5.82 4.89
N VAL A 74 -0.32 4.79 4.90
CA VAL A 74 1.05 4.90 5.43
C VAL A 74 1.88 5.86 4.56
N GLY A 75 1.85 5.70 3.24
CA GLY A 75 2.56 6.58 2.31
C GLY A 75 2.15 8.05 2.43
N VAL A 76 0.84 8.33 2.46
CA VAL A 76 0.29 9.69 2.63
C VAL A 76 0.69 10.29 3.98
N LYS A 77 0.58 9.53 5.08
CA LYS A 77 1.00 10.02 6.40
C LYS A 77 2.48 10.33 6.44
N LEU A 78 3.30 9.51 5.80
CA LEU A 78 4.74 9.68 5.77
C LEU A 78 5.14 10.92 4.94
N GLY A 79 4.54 11.11 3.76
CA GLY A 79 4.74 12.30 2.94
C GLY A 79 4.25 13.58 3.62
N ALA A 80 3.04 13.59 4.18
CA ALA A 80 2.49 14.74 4.89
C ALA A 80 3.32 15.11 6.13
N SER A 81 3.92 14.13 6.79
CA SER A 81 4.85 14.37 7.91
C SER A 81 6.13 15.06 7.42
N ALA A 82 6.68 14.62 6.29
CA ALA A 82 7.84 15.25 5.66
C ALA A 82 7.58 16.72 5.32
N ASP A 83 6.46 17.01 4.65
CA ASP A 83 6.08 18.37 4.24
C ASP A 83 5.89 19.30 5.44
N ARG A 84 5.15 18.82 6.47
CA ARG A 84 4.92 19.61 7.68
C ARG A 84 6.22 19.91 8.43
N MET A 85 7.15 18.96 8.46
CA MET A 85 8.47 19.17 9.09
C MET A 85 9.33 20.18 8.31
N GLN A 86 9.36 20.09 6.98
CA GLN A 86 10.05 21.11 6.16
C GLN A 86 9.46 22.51 6.36
N GLN A 87 8.14 22.62 6.51
CA GLN A 87 7.49 23.91 6.81
C GLN A 87 7.89 24.46 8.18
N VAL A 88 7.96 23.60 9.21
CA VAL A 88 8.40 23.99 10.56
C VAL A 88 9.86 24.44 10.54
N ASP A 89 10.76 23.71 9.87
CA ASP A 89 12.17 24.10 9.75
C ASP A 89 12.33 25.45 9.04
N ARG A 90 11.59 25.68 7.95
CA ARG A 90 11.59 26.99 7.26
C ARG A 90 11.08 28.12 8.16
N ALA A 91 10.03 27.87 8.95
CA ALA A 91 9.48 28.86 9.87
C ALA A 91 10.45 29.18 11.03
N ILE A 92 11.13 28.17 11.56
CA ILE A 92 12.16 28.34 12.59
C ILE A 92 13.36 29.11 12.01
N ALA A 93 13.84 28.74 10.82
CA ALA A 93 14.96 29.40 10.16
C ALA A 93 14.66 30.83 9.70
N ALA A 94 13.39 31.16 9.42
CA ALA A 94 12.96 32.52 9.08
C ALA A 94 12.64 33.40 10.31
N GLY A 95 12.48 32.79 11.49
CA GLY A 95 12.22 33.47 12.76
C GLY A 95 13.47 33.66 13.63
N MET A 96 14.61 33.11 13.22
CA MET A 96 15.95 33.46 13.72
C MET A 96 16.59 34.47 12.78
#